data_AF-A0A4V0I469-F1
#
_entry.id   AF-A0A4V0I469-F1
#
_cell.length_a   1.000
_cell.length_b   1.000
_cell.length_c   1.000
_cell.angle_alpha   90.00
_cell.angle_beta   90.00
_cell.angle_gamma   90.00
#
_symmetry.space_group_name_H-M   'P 1'
#
loop_
_entity.id
_entity.type
_entity.pdbx_description
1 polymer ?
#
loop_
_entity_poly.entity_id
_entity_poly.type
_entity_poly.pdbx_seq_one_letter_code
_entity_poly.pdbx_strand_id
1 'polypeptide(L)'
;MNEFNDWLKANGFDPETVADAQKPALQAAWRASLNKPAPTPAPTPVPGPGAGTGGSNSSDDALAAILEARRREDGRKQAITELAAKYLNDSPVSVDAIEQISRLAIDGKWDLQKTELEMMRQSRGSGPIVYAPAQAEATADVVEAAVCRAAGLQSIEKEFSERTLTALDRTHKRGMGLHQLIATAARQRGWRGDSVRHDLGRAMKFAFREADDFGDRRLAVGPSTLSVSGILSNVANKMLKEAFLFVERAWREICAVRPVSDFKEVTSYSLTGDMTYDKVAPGGQLKHGTLGNETYTNKADTYGKILGIDRRDMINDDLGAFAGATKRLGRGGALKINDVFWTAFLADPSTFWTAGRGNYDDGTDTAFGHAGLTAAMIIWAAKTDPAGKKLGSKPAILLVPPAHDIPAWRLMNSEFFGTTGTDGEKNPWARKFKQVTSEYLNDSNMGGGYSALAWYLLANPQDLPVIEMCFLDGQEMPTVESVEMDADRLGMALRAWHDFGARKQEYRGGLKLKGEA
;
A
#
# COMPACT_ATOMS: atom_id res chain seq x y z
N MET A 1 3.24 -3.12 47.58
CA MET A 1 3.13 -1.67 47.85
C MET A 1 4.19 -1.16 48.82
N ASN A 2 4.84 -2.01 49.64
CA ASN A 2 5.81 -1.54 50.64
C ASN A 2 7.14 -1.05 50.03
N GLU A 3 7.71 -1.76 49.05
CA GLU A 3 9.03 -1.40 48.48
C GLU A 3 9.07 -0.06 47.73
N PHE A 4 7.97 0.33 47.07
CA PHE A 4 7.87 1.63 46.41
C PHE A 4 7.79 2.78 47.43
N ASN A 5 7.10 2.57 48.55
CA ASN A 5 7.00 3.57 49.62
C ASN A 5 8.34 3.74 50.36
N ASP A 6 9.10 2.66 50.52
CA ASP A 6 10.46 2.73 51.09
C ASP A 6 11.42 3.48 50.16
N TRP A 7 11.31 3.26 48.84
CA TRP A 7 12.07 4.01 47.85
C TRP A 7 11.69 5.50 47.82
N LEU A 8 10.40 5.82 47.95
CA LEU A 8 9.95 7.22 48.06
C LEU A 8 10.59 7.90 49.27
N LYS A 9 10.58 7.27 50.44
CA LYS A 9 11.22 7.80 51.65
C LYS A 9 12.74 7.97 51.48
N ALA A 10 13.41 7.00 50.87
CA ALA A 10 14.84 7.06 50.60
C ALA A 10 15.23 8.21 49.65
N ASN A 11 14.31 8.62 48.76
CA ASN A 11 14.48 9.74 47.85
C ASN A 11 13.83 11.05 48.36
N GLY A 12 13.43 11.10 49.64
CA GLY A 12 12.93 12.30 50.31
C GLY A 12 11.46 12.63 50.07
N PHE A 13 10.66 11.70 49.55
CA PHE A 13 9.22 11.86 49.35
C PHE A 13 8.42 11.15 50.44
N ASP A 14 7.40 11.81 50.99
CA ASP A 14 6.50 11.24 51.99
C ASP A 14 5.30 10.54 51.31
N PRO A 15 5.15 9.21 51.44
CA PRO A 15 4.20 8.42 50.64
C PRO A 15 2.72 8.77 50.87
N GLU A 16 2.36 9.44 51.97
CA GLU A 16 0.97 9.85 52.24
C GLU A 16 0.60 11.21 51.62
N THR A 17 1.58 12.02 51.25
CA THR A 17 1.36 13.40 50.74
C THR A 17 1.67 13.56 49.25
N VAL A 18 2.16 12.52 48.56
CA VAL A 18 2.38 12.55 47.12
C VAL A 18 1.04 12.66 46.37
N ALA A 19 0.88 13.74 45.59
CA ALA A 19 -0.30 13.95 44.75
C ALA A 19 -0.47 12.82 43.72
N ASP A 20 -1.71 12.37 43.49
CA ASP A 20 -2.00 11.24 42.60
C ASP A 20 -1.50 11.43 41.16
N ALA A 21 -1.39 12.67 40.70
CA ALA A 21 -0.83 13.01 39.39
C ALA A 21 0.69 12.77 39.28
N GLN A 22 1.44 12.77 40.38
CA GLN A 22 2.90 12.58 40.40
C GLN A 22 3.31 11.12 40.60
N LYS A 23 2.41 10.28 41.14
CA LYS A 23 2.65 8.86 41.40
C LYS A 23 3.08 8.06 40.15
N PRO A 24 2.53 8.26 38.94
CA PRO A 24 2.94 7.49 37.76
C PRO A 24 4.39 7.76 37.33
N ALA A 25 4.84 9.02 37.40
CA ALA A 25 6.20 9.41 37.04
C ALA A 25 7.23 8.87 38.04
N LEU A 26 6.91 8.92 39.33
CA LEU A 26 7.76 8.36 40.39
C LEU A 26 7.81 6.82 40.34
N GLN A 27 6.70 6.16 40.00
CA GLN A 27 6.69 4.71 39.77
C GLN A 27 7.54 4.30 38.55
N ALA A 28 7.55 5.12 37.48
CA ALA A 28 8.41 4.89 36.32
C ALA A 28 9.90 5.06 36.67
N ALA A 29 10.24 6.09 37.45
CA ALA A 29 11.61 6.31 37.94
C ALA A 29 12.08 5.18 38.88
N TRP A 30 11.20 4.68 39.75
CA TRP A 30 11.47 3.53 40.61
C TRP A 30 11.72 2.25 39.79
N ARG A 31 10.86 1.96 38.80
CA ARG A 31 11.04 0.80 37.90
C ARG A 31 12.34 0.89 37.09
N ALA A 32 12.74 2.09 36.66
CA ALA A 32 14.02 2.30 36.01
C ALA A 32 15.21 2.06 36.96
N SER A 33 15.07 2.40 38.25
CA SER A 33 16.11 2.15 39.25
C SER A 33 16.30 0.65 39.58
N LEU A 34 15.25 -0.16 39.41
CA LEU A 34 15.31 -1.62 39.59
C LEU A 34 16.04 -2.33 38.44
N ASN A 35 16.14 -1.72 37.26
CA ASN A 35 16.65 -2.37 36.06
C ASN A 35 18.05 -1.88 35.64
N LYS A 36 18.93 -1.64 36.63
CA LYS A 36 20.34 -1.32 36.36
C LYS A 36 21.14 -2.63 36.25
N PRO A 37 21.78 -2.93 35.11
CA PRO A 37 22.59 -4.14 34.98
C PRO A 37 23.83 -4.05 35.89
N ALA A 38 24.18 -5.17 36.52
CA ALA A 38 25.29 -5.27 37.46
C ALA A 38 26.64 -4.91 36.80
N PRO A 39 27.56 -4.23 37.50
CA PRO A 39 28.91 -4.01 36.99
C PRO A 39 29.72 -5.32 36.98
N THR A 40 30.38 -5.58 35.86
CA THR A 40 31.32 -6.69 35.61
C THR A 40 32.47 -6.71 36.64
N PRO A 41 32.93 -7.87 37.13
CA PRO A 41 34.00 -7.94 38.12
C PRO A 41 35.37 -7.64 37.49
N ALA A 42 36.18 -6.84 38.19
CA ALA A 42 37.59 -6.61 37.87
C ALA A 42 38.45 -7.82 38.29
N PRO A 43 39.57 -8.10 37.61
CA PRO A 43 40.37 -9.30 37.83
C PRO A 43 41.21 -9.23 39.12
N THR A 44 41.33 -10.38 39.78
CA THR A 44 42.19 -10.65 40.94
C THR A 44 43.69 -10.52 40.63
N PRO A 45 44.51 -9.92 41.52
CA PRO A 45 45.96 -10.07 41.49
C PRO A 45 46.43 -11.31 42.29
N VAL A 46 47.46 -11.99 41.77
CA VAL A 46 48.18 -13.13 42.36
C VAL A 46 49.17 -12.62 43.45
N PRO A 47 49.47 -13.40 44.52
CA PRO A 47 50.10 -12.88 45.74
C PRO A 47 51.63 -12.99 45.76
N GLY A 48 52.27 -12.10 46.52
CA GLY A 48 53.68 -12.18 46.94
C GLY A 48 53.83 -11.70 48.40
N PRO A 49 54.78 -12.26 49.17
CA PRO A 49 54.56 -12.56 50.59
C PRO A 49 55.23 -11.58 51.56
N GLY A 50 54.75 -11.58 52.81
CA GLY A 50 55.63 -11.50 53.97
C GLY A 50 55.24 -10.52 55.07
N ALA A 51 54.89 -11.09 56.23
CA ALA A 51 55.11 -10.62 57.61
C ALA A 51 54.64 -9.19 57.99
N GLY A 52 53.96 -8.91 59.09
CA GLY A 52 53.67 -9.64 60.32
C GLY A 52 53.35 -8.60 61.40
N THR A 53 52.27 -8.84 62.15
CA THR A 53 51.99 -8.41 63.54
C THR A 53 52.16 -6.95 64.00
N GLY A 54 51.09 -6.46 64.64
CA GLY A 54 51.18 -5.77 65.95
C GLY A 54 51.01 -4.26 65.90
N GLY A 55 49.89 -3.76 66.45
CA GLY A 55 49.61 -2.33 66.54
C GLY A 55 50.26 -1.64 67.74
N SER A 56 50.37 -0.31 67.64
CA SER A 56 50.03 0.66 68.69
C SER A 56 50.10 2.07 68.09
N ASN A 57 49.06 2.87 68.34
CA ASN A 57 48.85 4.22 67.80
C ASN A 57 50.04 5.18 67.93
N SER A 58 50.32 5.96 66.89
CA SER A 58 50.90 7.29 67.01
C SER A 58 50.34 8.23 65.95
N SER A 59 50.06 9.47 66.33
CA SER A 59 49.63 10.57 65.44
C SER A 59 50.62 10.88 64.32
N ASP A 60 51.85 10.37 64.41
CA ASP A 60 52.91 10.54 63.42
C ASP A 60 52.70 9.68 62.17
N ASP A 61 52.15 8.47 62.30
CA ASP A 61 51.76 7.64 61.15
C ASP A 61 50.56 8.22 60.39
N ALA A 62 49.64 8.85 61.11
CA ALA A 62 48.49 9.54 60.50
C ALA A 62 48.93 10.82 59.77
N LEU A 63 49.86 11.59 60.36
CA LEU A 63 50.44 12.77 59.70
C LEU A 63 51.27 12.38 58.46
N ALA A 64 52.06 11.30 58.56
CA ALA A 64 52.83 10.77 57.44
C ALA A 64 51.91 10.30 56.29
N ALA A 65 50.83 9.59 56.61
CA ALA A 65 49.83 9.17 55.62
C ALA A 65 49.11 10.35 54.94
N ILE A 66 48.82 11.42 55.70
CA ILE A 66 48.22 12.66 55.16
C ILE A 66 49.21 13.39 54.24
N LEU A 67 50.49 13.49 54.63
CA LEU A 67 51.54 14.12 53.82
C LEU A 67 51.82 13.34 52.54
N GLU A 68 51.83 12.01 52.59
CA GLU A 68 51.95 11.17 51.40
C GLU A 68 50.72 11.23 50.49
N ALA A 69 49.52 11.27 51.05
CA ALA A 69 48.30 11.49 50.28
C ALA A 69 48.32 12.86 49.57
N ARG A 70 48.87 13.89 50.22
CA ARG A 70 49.03 15.20 49.61
C ARG A 70 50.07 15.20 48.49
N ARG A 71 51.23 14.55 48.70
CA ARG A 71 52.25 14.36 47.64
C ARG A 71 51.71 13.58 46.45
N ARG A 72 50.84 12.58 46.66
CA ARG A 72 50.15 11.85 45.57
C ARG A 72 49.16 12.73 44.82
N GLU A 73 48.39 13.57 45.52
CA GLU A 73 47.51 14.54 44.85
C GLU A 73 48.29 15.60 44.07
N ASP A 74 49.42 16.08 44.60
CA ASP A 74 50.28 17.05 43.93
C ASP A 74 50.96 16.43 42.69
N GLY A 75 51.43 15.18 42.79
CA GLY A 75 51.95 14.42 41.65
C GLY A 75 50.90 14.19 40.55
N ARG A 76 49.65 13.90 40.91
CA ARG A 76 48.53 13.79 39.94
C ARG A 76 48.27 15.13 39.23
N LYS A 77 48.26 16.24 39.98
CA LYS A 77 48.07 17.58 39.40
C LYS A 77 49.20 17.94 38.44
N GLN A 78 50.45 17.63 38.81
CA GLN A 78 51.61 17.83 37.94
C GLN A 78 51.48 17.02 36.65
N ALA A 79 51.12 15.74 36.72
CA ALA A 79 50.95 14.90 35.53
C ALA A 79 49.82 15.39 34.59
N ILE A 80 48.71 15.89 35.14
CA ILE A 80 47.63 16.52 34.34
C ILE A 80 48.11 17.81 33.68
N THR A 81 48.93 18.60 34.39
CA THR A 81 49.48 19.86 33.85
C THR A 81 50.50 19.60 32.74
N GLU A 82 51.33 18.56 32.87
CA GLU A 82 52.25 18.12 31.81
C GLU A 82 51.51 17.60 30.58
N LEU A 83 50.43 16.84 30.79
CA LEU A 83 49.58 16.36 29.71
C LEU A 83 48.90 17.53 28.97
N ALA A 84 48.38 18.51 29.71
CA ALA A 84 47.82 19.73 29.13
C ALA A 84 48.86 20.51 28.30
N ALA A 85 50.10 20.64 28.79
CA ALA A 85 51.18 21.31 28.07
C ALA A 85 51.55 20.59 26.76
N LYS A 86 51.52 19.24 26.76
CA LYS A 86 51.73 18.44 25.54
C LYS A 86 50.65 18.70 24.50
N TYR A 87 49.37 18.67 24.89
CA TYR A 87 48.25 18.95 23.98
C TYR A 87 48.22 20.41 23.49
N LEU A 88 48.69 21.37 24.30
CA LEU A 88 48.83 22.76 23.89
C LEU A 88 49.88 22.95 22.78
N ASN A 89 50.99 22.21 22.88
CA ASN A 89 52.03 22.21 21.85
C ASN A 89 51.57 21.52 20.55
N ASP A 90 50.80 20.45 20.66
CA ASP A 90 50.28 19.69 19.50
C ASP A 90 49.08 20.39 18.82
N SER A 91 48.37 21.29 19.49
CA SER A 91 47.17 21.96 18.97
C SER A 91 47.04 23.41 19.49
N PRO A 92 47.72 24.38 18.85
CA PRO A 92 47.77 25.78 19.32
C PRO A 92 46.46 26.57 19.15
N VAL A 93 45.43 25.98 18.53
CA VAL A 93 44.15 26.66 18.24
C VAL A 93 43.12 26.48 19.37
N SER A 94 43.27 25.47 20.22
CA SER A 94 42.27 25.08 21.24
C SER A 94 42.72 25.37 22.68
N VAL A 95 43.45 26.47 22.89
CA VAL A 95 44.02 26.86 24.20
C VAL A 95 42.95 26.95 25.30
N ASP A 96 41.87 27.68 25.06
CA ASP A 96 40.81 27.91 26.06
C ASP A 96 40.09 26.60 26.47
N ALA A 97 39.89 25.70 25.50
CA ALA A 97 39.22 24.41 25.76
C ALA A 97 40.12 23.44 26.53
N ILE A 98 41.42 23.41 26.21
CA ILE A 98 42.41 22.60 26.94
C ILE A 98 42.55 23.12 28.38
N GLU A 99 42.54 24.44 28.59
CA GLU A 99 42.58 25.03 29.92
C GLU A 99 41.34 24.66 30.75
N GLN A 100 40.14 24.76 30.18
CA GLN A 100 38.90 24.39 30.87
C GLN A 100 38.87 22.92 31.28
N ILE A 101 39.26 22.00 30.38
CA ILE A 101 39.32 20.56 30.69
C ILE A 101 40.36 20.29 31.79
N SER A 102 41.50 20.97 31.76
CA SER A 102 42.55 20.82 32.78
C SER A 102 42.09 21.29 34.16
N ARG A 103 41.37 22.42 34.23
CA ARG A 103 40.77 22.91 35.49
C ARG A 103 39.71 21.93 36.03
N LEU A 104 38.81 21.46 35.17
CA LEU A 104 37.79 20.46 35.55
C LEU A 104 38.40 19.13 36.01
N ALA A 105 39.52 18.72 35.42
CA ALA A 105 40.25 17.53 35.81
C ALA A 105 40.93 17.64 37.19
N ILE A 106 41.47 18.81 37.50
CA ILE A 106 42.11 19.10 38.78
C ILE A 106 41.05 19.17 39.88
N ASP A 107 39.98 19.95 39.67
CA ASP A 107 38.89 20.17 40.63
C ASP A 107 38.04 18.90 40.83
N GLY A 108 37.75 18.19 39.73
CA GLY A 108 36.93 16.98 39.74
C GLY A 108 37.66 15.70 40.17
N LYS A 109 38.95 15.79 40.55
CA LYS A 109 39.82 14.64 40.89
C LYS A 109 39.81 13.51 39.84
N TRP A 110 39.86 13.88 38.55
CA TRP A 110 39.86 12.88 37.47
C TRP A 110 41.18 12.10 37.41
N ASP A 111 41.08 10.85 36.95
CA ASP A 111 42.25 10.02 36.65
C ASP A 111 42.87 10.41 35.30
N LEU A 112 44.18 10.18 35.13
CA LEU A 112 44.98 10.67 34.00
C LEU A 112 44.41 10.20 32.65
N GLN A 113 44.01 8.92 32.56
CA GLN A 113 43.43 8.34 31.34
C GLN A 113 42.12 9.02 30.93
N LYS A 114 41.29 9.40 31.91
CA LYS A 114 40.03 10.11 31.65
C LYS A 114 40.29 11.51 31.13
N THR A 115 41.30 12.20 31.66
CA THR A 115 41.68 13.54 31.20
C THR A 115 42.23 13.53 29.77
N GLU A 116 43.06 12.55 29.44
CA GLU A 116 43.59 12.35 28.09
C GLU A 116 42.48 12.05 27.07
N LEU A 117 41.52 11.21 27.44
CA LEU A 117 40.42 10.83 26.58
C LEU A 117 39.48 12.01 26.27
N GLU A 118 39.22 12.90 27.24
CA GLU A 118 38.43 14.12 27.00
C GLU A 118 39.21 15.16 26.19
N MET A 119 40.52 15.31 26.41
CA MET A 119 41.36 16.16 25.55
C MET A 119 41.40 15.64 24.10
N MET A 120 41.43 14.32 23.91
CA MET A 120 41.42 13.70 22.58
C MET A 120 40.06 13.81 21.87
N ARG A 121 38.95 13.80 22.62
CA ARG A 121 37.61 14.03 22.06
C ARG A 121 37.46 15.46 21.56
N GLN A 122 37.94 16.42 22.34
CA GLN A 122 37.90 17.83 21.98
C GLN A 122 38.76 18.13 20.75
N SER A 123 39.96 17.55 20.64
CA SER A 123 40.85 17.75 19.49
C SER A 123 40.29 17.15 18.19
N ARG A 124 39.55 16.03 18.27
CA ARG A 124 38.86 15.43 17.11
C ARG A 124 37.60 16.19 16.68
N GLY A 125 37.00 16.98 17.57
CA GLY A 125 35.80 17.78 17.28
C GLY A 125 36.06 19.03 16.44
N SER A 126 37.33 19.40 16.21
CA SER A 126 37.73 20.62 15.48
C SER A 126 38.19 20.36 14.04
N GLY A 127 37.59 19.39 13.37
CA GLY A 127 37.71 19.25 11.90
C GLY A 127 36.74 20.20 11.19
N PRO A 128 37.08 20.72 9.99
CA PRO A 128 36.14 21.55 9.23
C PRO A 128 34.85 20.75 8.96
N ILE A 129 33.71 21.29 9.40
CA ILE A 129 32.39 20.79 9.00
C ILE A 129 32.25 21.09 7.51
N VAL A 130 32.63 20.12 6.68
CA VAL A 130 32.30 20.16 5.26
C VAL A 130 30.81 19.90 5.17
N TYR A 131 30.03 20.97 5.00
CA TYR A 131 28.71 20.86 4.38
C TYR A 131 28.95 20.43 2.94
N ALA A 132 29.10 19.12 2.72
CA ALA A 132 28.75 18.57 1.44
C ALA A 132 27.27 18.92 1.26
N PRO A 133 26.87 19.65 0.19
CA PRO A 133 25.45 19.68 -0.13
C PRO A 133 25.02 18.21 -0.15
N ALA A 134 23.94 17.87 0.56
CA ALA A 134 23.41 16.52 0.52
C ALA A 134 23.32 16.17 -0.96
N GLN A 135 24.25 15.33 -1.41
CA GLN A 135 24.32 14.88 -2.79
C GLN A 135 22.92 14.36 -3.02
N ALA A 136 22.21 14.88 -4.02
CA ALA A 136 20.82 14.51 -4.26
C ALA A 136 20.79 12.99 -4.38
N GLU A 137 20.52 12.31 -3.27
CA GLU A 137 20.71 10.88 -3.19
C GLU A 137 19.73 10.35 -4.21
N ALA A 138 20.25 9.52 -5.11
CA ALA A 138 19.44 8.69 -5.99
C ALA A 138 18.69 7.69 -5.10
N THR A 139 17.73 8.24 -4.34
CA THR A 139 16.75 7.51 -3.57
C THR A 139 15.97 6.65 -4.56
N ALA A 140 15.57 5.46 -4.12
CA ALA A 140 14.87 4.51 -4.97
C ALA A 140 13.70 5.15 -5.72
N ASP A 141 12.97 6.03 -5.04
CA ASP A 141 11.84 6.76 -5.61
C ASP A 141 12.24 7.71 -6.76
N VAL A 142 13.40 8.38 -6.70
CA VAL A 142 13.87 9.27 -7.77
C VAL A 142 14.28 8.46 -8.99
N VAL A 143 14.92 7.31 -8.78
CA VAL A 143 15.28 6.38 -9.86
C VAL A 143 14.02 5.78 -10.49
N GLU A 144 13.06 5.34 -9.67
CA GLU A 144 11.78 4.81 -10.14
C GLU A 144 11.00 5.87 -10.94
N ALA A 145 10.90 7.10 -10.42
CA ALA A 145 10.26 8.21 -11.12
C ALA A 145 10.97 8.56 -12.44
N ALA A 146 12.30 8.43 -12.51
CA ALA A 146 13.07 8.64 -13.73
C ALA A 146 12.76 7.58 -14.80
N VAL A 147 12.61 6.32 -14.38
CA VAL A 147 12.20 5.24 -15.28
C VAL A 147 10.75 5.41 -15.71
N CYS A 148 9.82 5.78 -14.80
CA CYS A 148 8.43 6.10 -15.14
C CYS A 148 8.33 7.24 -16.18
N ARG A 149 9.16 8.29 -16.05
CA ARG A 149 9.21 9.40 -17.01
C ARG A 149 9.72 8.95 -18.38
N ALA A 150 10.77 8.14 -18.41
CA ALA A 150 11.29 7.59 -19.67
C ALA A 150 10.31 6.60 -20.32
N ALA A 151 9.55 5.85 -19.51
CA ALA A 151 8.51 4.92 -19.98
C ALA A 151 7.22 5.62 -20.45
N GLY A 152 7.08 6.94 -20.20
CA GLY A 152 5.93 7.73 -20.63
C GLY A 152 4.65 7.46 -19.82
N LEU A 153 4.78 7.31 -18.50
CA LEU A 153 3.64 7.32 -17.58
C LEU A 153 3.01 8.73 -17.57
N GLN A 154 1.70 8.85 -17.80
CA GLN A 154 1.03 10.16 -17.83
C GLN A 154 0.71 10.65 -16.41
N SER A 155 0.49 9.72 -15.49
CA SER A 155 0.05 9.98 -14.12
C SER A 155 1.19 10.16 -13.09
N ILE A 156 2.41 10.49 -13.52
CA ILE A 156 3.61 10.58 -12.66
C ILE A 156 3.40 11.51 -11.45
N GLU A 157 2.73 12.64 -11.65
CA GLU A 157 2.47 13.62 -10.59
C GLU A 157 1.56 13.10 -9.47
N LYS A 158 0.74 12.09 -9.75
CA LYS A 158 -0.14 11.46 -8.75
C LYS A 158 0.57 10.34 -7.98
N GLU A 159 1.59 9.74 -8.58
CA GLU A 159 2.26 8.54 -8.08
C GLU A 159 3.51 8.85 -7.25
N PHE A 160 4.05 10.08 -7.30
CA PHE A 160 5.26 10.49 -6.59
C PHE A 160 5.12 11.83 -5.87
N SER A 161 5.87 12.01 -4.78
CA SER A 161 5.88 13.27 -4.03
C SER A 161 6.54 14.43 -4.79
N GLU A 162 6.12 15.67 -4.53
CA GLU A 162 6.71 16.87 -5.15
C GLU A 162 8.22 17.00 -4.90
N ARG A 163 8.69 16.55 -3.73
CA ARG A 163 10.13 16.47 -3.41
C ARG A 163 10.87 15.53 -4.36
N THR A 164 10.30 14.36 -4.65
CA THR A 164 10.86 13.37 -5.58
C THR A 164 10.89 13.93 -7.00
N LEU A 165 9.83 14.62 -7.43
CA LEU A 165 9.74 15.23 -8.75
C LEU A 165 10.73 16.39 -8.93
N THR A 166 10.91 17.22 -7.90
CA THR A 166 11.92 18.28 -7.90
C THR A 166 13.35 17.72 -7.98
N ALA A 167 13.62 16.63 -7.26
CA ALA A 167 14.90 15.93 -7.35
C ALA A 167 15.10 15.30 -8.74
N LEU A 168 14.05 14.68 -9.30
CA LEU A 168 14.03 14.12 -10.64
C LEU A 168 14.36 15.17 -11.71
N ASP A 169 13.77 16.36 -11.64
CA ASP A 169 14.03 17.44 -12.62
C ASP A 169 15.48 17.94 -12.57
N ARG A 170 16.13 17.85 -11.41
CA ARG A 170 17.54 18.22 -11.24
C ARG A 170 18.50 17.15 -11.77
N THR A 171 18.21 15.86 -11.55
CA THR A 171 19.14 14.76 -11.85
C THR A 171 18.86 14.07 -13.19
N HIS A 172 17.59 13.84 -13.52
CA HIS A 172 17.15 13.05 -14.67
C HIS A 172 16.01 13.73 -15.44
N LYS A 173 16.26 14.94 -15.94
CA LYS A 173 15.29 15.75 -16.70
C LYS A 173 14.63 15.00 -17.87
N ARG A 174 15.35 14.10 -18.55
CA ARG A 174 14.85 13.29 -19.67
C ARG A 174 14.38 11.88 -19.27
N GLY A 175 14.42 11.54 -17.98
CA GLY A 175 14.20 10.17 -17.48
C GLY A 175 15.46 9.28 -17.57
N MET A 176 15.30 8.01 -17.23
CA MET A 176 16.37 7.01 -17.18
C MET A 176 16.02 5.76 -18.02
N GLY A 177 16.91 5.35 -18.93
CA GLY A 177 16.79 4.11 -19.70
C GLY A 177 17.14 2.86 -18.89
N LEU A 178 16.84 1.67 -19.42
CA LEU A 178 17.13 0.38 -18.80
C LEU A 178 18.64 0.17 -18.58
N HIS A 179 19.49 0.52 -19.55
CA HIS A 179 20.94 0.42 -19.37
C HIS A 179 21.46 1.33 -18.27
N GLN A 180 20.90 2.54 -18.15
CA GLN A 180 21.30 3.48 -17.11
C GLN A 180 20.82 3.01 -15.73
N LEU A 181 19.63 2.41 -15.64
CA LEU A 181 19.13 1.76 -14.43
C LEU A 181 20.05 0.60 -14.01
N ILE A 182 20.38 -0.30 -14.94
CA ILE A 182 21.28 -1.43 -14.71
C ILE A 182 22.67 -0.93 -14.30
N ALA A 183 23.21 0.10 -14.97
CA ALA A 183 24.51 0.69 -14.62
C ALA A 183 24.50 1.24 -13.19
N THR A 184 23.42 1.93 -12.80
CA THR A 184 23.30 2.57 -11.50
C THR A 184 23.23 1.51 -10.39
N ALA A 185 22.41 0.48 -10.58
CA ALA A 185 22.29 -0.63 -9.63
C ALA A 185 23.56 -1.50 -9.58
N ALA A 186 24.18 -1.81 -10.72
CA ALA A 186 25.40 -2.61 -10.79
C ALA A 186 26.58 -1.87 -10.11
N ARG A 187 26.72 -0.56 -10.32
CA ARG A 187 27.78 0.26 -9.70
C ARG A 187 27.65 0.31 -8.18
N GLN A 188 26.43 0.41 -7.65
CA GLN A 188 26.21 0.31 -6.21
C GLN A 188 26.65 -1.03 -5.63
N ARG A 189 26.55 -2.10 -6.44
CA ARG A 189 26.99 -3.46 -6.08
C ARG A 189 28.43 -3.78 -6.47
N GLY A 190 29.25 -2.75 -6.73
CA GLY A 190 30.69 -2.88 -6.95
C GLY A 190 31.12 -3.16 -8.40
N TRP A 191 30.21 -3.12 -9.38
CA TRP A 191 30.59 -3.23 -10.78
C TRP A 191 31.31 -1.97 -11.26
N ARG A 192 32.51 -2.13 -11.83
CA ARG A 192 33.36 -1.04 -12.35
C ARG A 192 33.53 -1.07 -13.88
N GLY A 193 32.61 -1.70 -14.59
CA GLY A 193 32.67 -1.73 -16.05
C GLY A 193 32.38 -0.37 -16.66
N ASP A 194 33.00 -0.12 -17.82
CA ASP A 194 32.98 1.19 -18.48
C ASP A 194 31.67 1.41 -19.26
N SER A 195 31.13 0.35 -19.87
CA SER A 195 29.87 0.39 -20.63
C SER A 195 29.02 -0.86 -20.42
N VAL A 196 27.76 -0.66 -20.02
CA VAL A 196 26.77 -1.73 -19.85
C VAL A 196 26.48 -2.41 -21.18
N ARG A 197 26.55 -1.69 -22.30
CA ARG A 197 26.27 -2.23 -23.62
C ARG A 197 27.27 -3.31 -24.05
N HIS A 198 28.55 -3.14 -23.68
CA HIS A 198 29.62 -4.07 -24.04
C HIS A 198 29.76 -5.24 -23.05
N ASP A 199 29.30 -5.06 -21.80
CA ASP A 199 29.40 -6.08 -20.74
C ASP A 199 28.07 -6.30 -20.02
N LEU A 200 26.97 -6.36 -20.79
CA LEU A 200 25.61 -6.47 -20.25
C LEU A 200 25.46 -7.74 -19.40
N GLY A 201 26.08 -8.84 -19.82
CA GLY A 201 26.01 -10.11 -19.10
C GLY A 201 26.57 -10.01 -17.68
N ARG A 202 27.73 -9.35 -17.48
CA ARG A 202 28.27 -9.16 -16.12
C ARG A 202 27.51 -8.05 -15.38
N ALA A 203 27.17 -6.95 -16.04
CA ALA A 203 26.40 -5.87 -15.42
C ALA A 203 25.05 -6.37 -14.86
N MET A 204 24.33 -7.19 -15.63
CA MET A 204 23.11 -7.88 -15.21
C MET A 204 23.37 -8.80 -14.03
N LYS A 205 24.41 -9.64 -14.07
CA LYS A 205 24.75 -10.52 -12.92
C LYS A 205 24.98 -9.72 -11.64
N PHE A 206 25.67 -8.59 -11.70
CA PHE A 206 25.83 -7.72 -10.53
C PHE A 206 24.51 -7.03 -10.14
N ALA A 207 23.75 -6.51 -11.10
CA ALA A 207 22.51 -5.78 -10.87
C ALA A 207 21.33 -6.65 -10.37
N PHE A 208 21.33 -7.94 -10.67
CA PHE A 208 20.29 -8.90 -10.29
C PHE A 208 20.72 -9.88 -9.20
N ARG A 209 21.97 -9.82 -8.72
CA ARG A 209 22.43 -10.62 -7.57
C ARG A 209 21.54 -10.35 -6.35
N GLU A 210 20.63 -11.25 -6.03
CA GLU A 210 19.87 -11.14 -4.78
C GLU A 210 20.80 -11.37 -3.59
N ALA A 211 20.45 -10.79 -2.44
CA ALA A 211 21.25 -10.89 -1.21
C ALA A 211 21.38 -12.34 -0.69
N ASP A 212 20.63 -13.28 -1.28
CA ASP A 212 20.45 -14.65 -0.82
C ASP A 212 21.26 -15.69 -1.60
N ASP A 213 22.06 -15.28 -2.59
CA ASP A 213 22.94 -16.21 -3.34
C ASP A 213 24.12 -16.63 -2.44
N PHE A 214 23.94 -17.79 -1.79
CA PHE A 214 24.80 -18.41 -0.78
C PHE A 214 26.28 -18.43 -1.19
N GLY A 215 27.12 -17.58 -0.57
CA GLY A 215 28.55 -17.86 -0.47
C GLY A 215 29.49 -16.66 -0.35
N ASP A 216 29.06 -15.46 -0.73
CA ASP A 216 30.01 -14.35 -0.86
C ASP A 216 29.46 -13.04 -0.27
N ARG A 217 29.26 -13.13 1.06
CA ARG A 217 28.91 -12.03 1.98
C ARG A 217 30.06 -11.02 2.19
N ARG A 218 31.19 -11.17 1.46
CA ARG A 218 32.40 -10.36 1.64
C ARG A 218 32.52 -9.16 0.70
N LEU A 219 31.65 -9.07 -0.32
CA LEU A 219 31.66 -7.97 -1.30
C LEU A 219 30.38 -7.13 -1.32
N ALA A 220 29.36 -7.46 -0.51
CA ALA A 220 28.16 -6.65 -0.35
C ALA A 220 28.48 -5.42 0.53
N VAL A 221 28.82 -4.30 -0.11
CA VAL A 221 28.91 -2.99 0.54
C VAL A 221 27.48 -2.54 0.86
N GLY A 222 26.99 -2.93 2.04
CA GLY A 222 25.71 -2.49 2.60
C GLY A 222 24.45 -3.07 1.93
N PRO A 223 23.27 -2.98 2.59
CA PRO A 223 22.00 -3.31 1.95
C PRO A 223 21.78 -2.35 0.77
N SER A 224 21.97 -2.84 -0.45
CA SER A 224 21.64 -2.06 -1.65
C SER A 224 20.13 -1.87 -1.71
N THR A 225 19.67 -0.62 -1.61
CA THR A 225 18.25 -0.27 -1.63
C THR A 225 17.63 -0.26 -3.03
N LEU A 226 18.46 -0.26 -4.09
CA LEU A 226 18.00 -0.32 -5.49
C LEU A 226 18.04 -1.76 -6.02
N SER A 227 16.89 -2.42 -6.06
CA SER A 227 16.69 -3.65 -6.84
C SER A 227 16.17 -3.29 -8.24
N VAL A 228 16.87 -3.69 -9.30
CA VAL A 228 16.41 -3.46 -10.69
C VAL A 228 15.08 -4.17 -10.94
N SER A 229 14.95 -5.41 -10.49
CA SER A 229 13.70 -6.17 -10.58
C SER A 229 12.57 -5.49 -9.79
N GLY A 230 12.85 -5.01 -8.58
CA GLY A 230 11.86 -4.31 -7.76
C GLY A 230 11.38 -3.00 -8.41
N ILE A 231 12.31 -2.17 -8.89
CA ILE A 231 11.98 -0.91 -9.58
C ILE A 231 11.21 -1.18 -10.87
N LEU A 232 11.65 -2.13 -11.69
CA LEU A 232 10.94 -2.48 -12.93
C LEU A 232 9.56 -3.05 -12.66
N SER A 233 9.38 -3.84 -11.60
CA SER A 233 8.08 -4.37 -11.18
C SER A 233 7.15 -3.25 -10.70
N ASN A 234 7.65 -2.28 -9.91
CA ASN A 234 6.86 -1.12 -9.48
C ASN A 234 6.45 -0.23 -10.67
N VAL A 235 7.39 0.07 -11.57
CA VAL A 235 7.10 0.83 -12.80
C VAL A 235 6.08 0.08 -13.65
N ALA A 236 6.26 -1.23 -13.85
CA ALA A 236 5.33 -2.06 -14.58
C ALA A 236 3.93 -2.05 -13.94
N ASN A 237 3.83 -2.17 -12.62
CA ASN A 237 2.57 -2.10 -11.88
C ASN A 237 1.86 -0.76 -12.10
N LYS A 238 2.56 0.37 -12.00
CA LYS A 238 1.99 1.72 -12.24
C LYS A 238 1.50 1.87 -13.69
N MET A 239 2.32 1.49 -14.66
CA MET A 239 1.99 1.55 -16.09
C MET A 239 0.81 0.64 -16.45
N LEU A 240 0.79 -0.56 -15.87
CA LEU A 240 -0.25 -1.54 -16.06
C LEU A 240 -1.57 -1.03 -15.49
N LYS A 241 -1.55 -0.50 -14.27
CA LYS A 241 -2.72 0.08 -13.58
C LYS A 241 -3.34 1.23 -14.38
N GLU A 242 -2.53 2.12 -14.94
CA GLU A 242 -3.03 3.21 -15.80
C GLU A 242 -3.75 2.65 -17.04
N ALA A 243 -3.15 1.66 -17.72
CA ALA A 243 -3.75 1.04 -18.89
C ALA A 243 -5.01 0.22 -18.57
N PHE A 244 -5.05 -0.42 -17.42
CA PHE A 244 -6.20 -1.18 -16.92
C PHE A 244 -7.40 -0.25 -16.65
N LEU A 245 -7.15 0.93 -16.06
CA LEU A 245 -8.19 1.91 -15.75
C LEU A 245 -8.78 2.62 -16.99
N PHE A 246 -8.08 2.59 -18.13
CA PHE A 246 -8.54 3.24 -19.36
C PHE A 246 -9.62 2.44 -20.11
N VAL A 247 -9.76 1.15 -19.82
CA VAL A 247 -10.79 0.30 -20.44
C VAL A 247 -12.16 0.62 -19.84
N GLU A 248 -13.22 0.46 -20.64
CA GLU A 248 -14.60 0.63 -20.20
C GLU A 248 -14.91 -0.24 -18.96
N ARG A 249 -15.55 0.35 -17.95
CA ARG A 249 -15.94 -0.32 -16.70
C ARG A 249 -17.44 -0.18 -16.39
N ALA A 250 -18.29 -0.20 -17.42
CA ALA A 250 -19.75 -0.11 -17.25
C ALA A 250 -20.30 -1.19 -16.30
N TRP A 251 -19.68 -2.38 -16.28
CA TRP A 251 -20.00 -3.46 -15.34
C TRP A 251 -20.02 -3.00 -13.88
N ARG A 252 -19.09 -2.13 -13.48
CA ARG A 252 -18.97 -1.67 -12.09
C ARG A 252 -20.17 -0.85 -11.64
N GLU A 253 -20.87 -0.21 -12.58
CA GLU A 253 -22.02 0.62 -12.27
C GLU A 253 -23.29 -0.18 -12.02
N ILE A 254 -23.37 -1.40 -12.59
CA ILE A 254 -24.57 -2.25 -12.57
C ILE A 254 -24.45 -3.46 -11.66
N CYS A 255 -23.25 -3.76 -11.15
CA CYS A 255 -22.99 -4.93 -10.30
C CYS A 255 -22.68 -4.54 -8.86
N ALA A 256 -22.96 -5.46 -7.94
CA ALA A 256 -22.35 -5.42 -6.62
C ALA A 256 -20.96 -6.07 -6.67
N VAL A 257 -20.01 -5.50 -5.91
CA VAL A 257 -18.66 -6.06 -5.76
C VAL A 257 -18.56 -6.70 -4.38
N ARG A 258 -18.13 -7.96 -4.34
CA ARG A 258 -17.97 -8.72 -3.09
C ARG A 258 -16.55 -9.27 -2.96
N PRO A 259 -15.88 -9.07 -1.81
CA PRO A 259 -14.62 -9.77 -1.54
C PRO A 259 -14.90 -11.24 -1.20
N VAL A 260 -14.08 -12.15 -1.74
CA VAL A 260 -14.05 -13.56 -1.36
C VAL A 260 -12.69 -13.91 -0.79
N SER A 261 -12.63 -14.74 0.24
CA SER A 261 -11.38 -15.10 0.93
C SER A 261 -10.72 -16.37 0.38
N ASP A 262 -11.44 -17.16 -0.42
CA ASP A 262 -10.92 -18.38 -1.05
C ASP A 262 -11.53 -18.61 -2.44
N PHE A 263 -11.03 -19.62 -3.14
CA PHE A 263 -11.50 -20.04 -4.47
C PHE A 263 -12.70 -21.01 -4.41
N LYS A 264 -13.31 -21.21 -3.25
CA LYS A 264 -14.48 -22.08 -3.15
C LYS A 264 -15.71 -21.34 -3.66
N GLU A 265 -16.70 -22.12 -4.05
CA GLU A 265 -18.01 -21.57 -4.40
C GLU A 265 -18.64 -20.98 -3.14
N VAL A 266 -18.84 -19.66 -3.16
CA VAL A 266 -19.48 -18.91 -2.09
C VAL A 266 -20.97 -18.90 -2.36
N THR A 267 -21.75 -19.28 -1.35
CA THR A 267 -23.21 -19.27 -1.41
C THR A 267 -23.75 -18.00 -0.76
N SER A 268 -24.49 -17.20 -1.51
CA SER A 268 -25.24 -16.04 -1.03
C SER A 268 -26.72 -16.42 -0.85
N TYR A 269 -27.33 -15.93 0.22
CA TYR A 269 -28.75 -16.13 0.47
C TYR A 269 -29.47 -14.80 0.30
N SER A 270 -30.46 -14.76 -0.60
CA SER A 270 -31.46 -13.69 -0.61
C SER A 270 -32.50 -14.06 0.44
N LEU A 271 -32.47 -13.36 1.57
CA LEU A 271 -33.40 -13.53 2.68
C LEU A 271 -34.76 -12.98 2.25
N THR A 272 -35.66 -13.88 1.89
CA THR A 272 -37.01 -13.58 1.43
C THR A 272 -38.00 -13.91 2.54
N GLY A 273 -38.24 -12.95 3.43
CA GLY A 273 -39.15 -13.12 4.55
C GLY A 273 -40.05 -11.90 4.73
N ASP A 274 -41.30 -12.16 5.12
CA ASP A 274 -42.23 -11.11 5.52
C ASP A 274 -41.83 -10.56 6.89
N MET A 275 -40.88 -9.62 6.87
CA MET A 275 -40.42 -8.88 8.06
C MET A 275 -41.18 -7.56 8.26
N THR A 276 -42.35 -7.40 7.62
CA THR A 276 -43.16 -6.20 7.81
C THR A 276 -43.73 -6.19 9.23
N TYR A 277 -43.74 -5.00 9.84
CA TYR A 277 -44.21 -4.85 11.21
C TYR A 277 -45.73 -4.92 11.27
N ASP A 278 -46.24 -5.90 12.03
CA ASP A 278 -47.64 -5.94 12.44
C ASP A 278 -47.90 -4.88 13.52
N LYS A 279 -49.08 -4.24 13.46
CA LYS A 279 -49.53 -3.36 14.53
C LYS A 279 -49.78 -4.18 15.79
N VAL A 280 -48.96 -3.95 16.82
CA VAL A 280 -49.13 -4.57 18.14
C VAL A 280 -50.16 -3.76 18.93
N ALA A 281 -51.18 -4.43 19.48
CA ALA A 281 -52.12 -3.81 20.41
C ALA A 281 -51.43 -3.50 21.76
N PRO A 282 -51.89 -2.51 22.55
CA PRO A 282 -51.34 -2.27 23.88
C PRO A 282 -51.41 -3.54 24.75
N GLY A 283 -50.26 -4.11 25.12
CA GLY A 283 -50.14 -5.38 25.86
C GLY A 283 -50.01 -6.66 25.01
N GLY A 284 -49.99 -6.55 23.67
CA GLY A 284 -49.79 -7.68 22.76
C GLY A 284 -48.32 -8.14 22.64
N GLN A 285 -48.12 -9.39 22.25
CA GLN A 285 -46.79 -9.95 21.97
C GLN A 285 -46.41 -9.77 20.49
N LEU A 286 -45.11 -9.59 20.22
CA LEU A 286 -44.55 -9.52 18.88
C LEU A 286 -44.59 -10.91 18.22
N LYS A 287 -45.09 -11.00 16.99
CA LYS A 287 -45.05 -12.24 16.21
C LYS A 287 -43.64 -12.48 15.67
N HIS A 288 -43.24 -13.75 15.62
CA HIS A 288 -42.01 -14.16 14.95
C HIS A 288 -42.20 -14.13 13.42
N GLY A 289 -41.31 -13.44 12.72
CA GLY A 289 -41.24 -13.50 11.26
C GLY A 289 -40.64 -14.83 10.80
N THR A 290 -41.12 -15.34 9.67
CA THR A 290 -40.54 -16.50 8.97
C THR A 290 -39.69 -16.01 7.80
N LEU A 291 -38.45 -16.48 7.71
CA LEU A 291 -37.53 -16.18 6.62
C LEU A 291 -37.48 -17.37 5.65
N GLY A 292 -37.78 -17.15 4.37
CA GLY A 292 -37.38 -18.01 3.27
C GLY A 292 -35.99 -17.61 2.75
N ASN A 293 -35.30 -18.54 2.10
CA ASN A 293 -33.98 -18.30 1.52
C ASN A 293 -33.97 -18.73 0.05
N GLU A 294 -33.68 -17.80 -0.87
CA GLU A 294 -33.20 -18.18 -2.19
C GLU A 294 -31.67 -18.26 -2.16
N THR A 295 -31.13 -19.29 -2.81
CA THR A 295 -29.71 -19.60 -2.77
C THR A 295 -29.07 -19.27 -4.11
N TYR A 296 -28.05 -18.43 -4.08
CA TYR A 296 -27.23 -18.08 -5.22
C TYR A 296 -25.78 -18.45 -4.93
N THR A 297 -24.98 -18.61 -5.98
CA THR A 297 -23.57 -18.95 -5.82
C THR A 297 -22.68 -18.09 -6.70
N ASN A 298 -21.44 -17.90 -6.28
CA ASN A 298 -20.40 -17.18 -7.01
C ASN A 298 -19.04 -17.81 -6.72
N LYS A 299 -18.08 -17.69 -7.64
CA LYS A 299 -16.74 -18.27 -7.49
C LYS A 299 -15.73 -17.41 -8.25
N ALA A 300 -14.60 -17.12 -7.63
CA ALA A 300 -13.46 -16.50 -8.30
C ALA A 300 -12.57 -17.56 -8.96
N ASP A 301 -12.05 -17.24 -10.14
CA ASP A 301 -11.03 -18.03 -10.83
C ASP A 301 -9.81 -17.15 -11.15
N THR A 302 -8.64 -17.77 -11.28
CA THR A 302 -7.38 -17.06 -11.58
C THR A 302 -7.23 -16.88 -13.09
N TYR A 303 -7.08 -15.63 -13.52
CA TYR A 303 -6.72 -15.28 -14.89
C TYR A 303 -5.35 -14.63 -14.92
N GLY A 304 -4.42 -15.19 -15.69
CA GLY A 304 -3.07 -14.65 -15.76
C GLY A 304 -2.42 -14.84 -17.12
N LYS A 305 -1.39 -14.03 -17.38
CA LYS A 305 -0.57 -14.13 -18.58
C LYS A 305 0.87 -13.74 -18.26
N ILE A 306 1.80 -14.51 -18.82
CA ILE A 306 3.23 -14.22 -18.74
C ILE A 306 3.65 -13.51 -20.01
N LEU A 307 4.37 -12.41 -19.85
CA LEU A 307 5.02 -11.66 -20.91
C LEU A 307 6.53 -11.84 -20.76
N GLY A 308 7.16 -12.48 -21.75
CA GLY A 308 8.62 -12.52 -21.86
C GLY A 308 9.14 -11.31 -22.63
N ILE A 309 10.21 -10.71 -22.12
CA ILE A 309 11.00 -9.68 -22.80
C ILE A 309 12.30 -10.34 -23.25
N ASP A 310 12.56 -10.29 -24.55
CA ASP A 310 13.75 -10.93 -25.14
C ASP A 310 15.03 -10.18 -24.75
N ARG A 311 16.13 -10.92 -24.64
CA ARG A 311 17.47 -10.36 -24.41
C ARG A 311 17.84 -9.26 -25.41
N ARG A 312 17.40 -9.33 -26.67
CA ARG A 312 17.68 -8.32 -27.70
C ARG A 312 17.07 -6.97 -27.35
N ASP A 313 15.83 -6.95 -26.87
CA ASP A 313 15.13 -5.73 -26.48
C ASP A 313 15.82 -5.10 -25.26
N MET A 314 16.34 -5.94 -24.35
CA MET A 314 17.17 -5.49 -23.23
C MET A 314 18.51 -4.90 -23.69
N ILE A 315 19.20 -5.52 -24.66
CA ILE A 315 20.46 -5.01 -25.24
C ILE A 315 20.25 -3.70 -26.01
N ASN A 316 19.07 -3.51 -26.60
CA ASN A 316 18.76 -2.32 -27.37
C ASN A 316 18.25 -1.15 -26.50
N ASP A 317 18.15 -1.33 -25.19
CA ASP A 317 17.62 -0.33 -24.24
C ASP A 317 16.19 0.11 -24.59
N ASP A 318 15.37 -0.79 -25.14
CA ASP A 318 14.04 -0.43 -25.63
C ASP A 318 13.01 -0.41 -24.48
N LEU A 319 13.07 0.65 -23.69
CA LEU A 319 12.08 0.94 -22.65
C LEU A 319 10.68 1.19 -23.26
N GLY A 320 10.61 1.58 -24.53
CA GLY A 320 9.36 1.77 -25.27
C GLY A 320 8.64 0.44 -25.52
N ALA A 321 9.37 -0.60 -25.93
CA ALA A 321 8.84 -1.95 -26.07
C ALA A 321 8.35 -2.50 -24.73
N PHE A 322 9.12 -2.29 -23.65
CA PHE A 322 8.71 -2.65 -22.29
C PHE A 322 7.41 -1.95 -21.86
N ALA A 323 7.34 -0.63 -22.02
CA ALA A 323 6.17 0.18 -21.69
C ALA A 323 4.94 -0.20 -22.54
N GLY A 324 5.14 -0.46 -23.84
CA GLY A 324 4.08 -0.88 -24.74
C GLY A 324 3.53 -2.26 -24.35
N ALA A 325 4.39 -3.18 -23.96
CA ALA A 325 4.00 -4.53 -23.59
C ALA A 325 3.27 -4.58 -22.23
N THR A 326 3.72 -3.82 -21.22
CA THR A 326 3.03 -3.71 -19.92
C THR A 326 1.67 -3.04 -20.04
N LYS A 327 1.55 -1.98 -20.86
CA LYS A 327 0.25 -1.35 -21.17
C LYS A 327 -0.72 -2.34 -21.82
N ARG A 328 -0.25 -3.14 -22.79
CA ARG A 328 -1.08 -4.18 -23.42
C ARG A 328 -1.51 -5.26 -22.44
N LEU A 329 -0.62 -5.64 -21.51
CA LEU A 329 -0.92 -6.62 -20.46
C LEU A 329 -2.02 -6.09 -19.51
N GLY A 330 -1.95 -4.83 -19.09
CA GLY A 330 -2.97 -4.19 -18.25
C GLY A 330 -4.32 -4.04 -18.92
N ARG A 331 -4.31 -3.57 -20.17
CA ARG A 331 -5.52 -3.53 -20.99
C ARG A 331 -6.11 -4.93 -21.15
N GLY A 332 -5.29 -5.95 -21.38
CA GLY A 332 -5.72 -7.35 -21.48
C GLY A 332 -6.42 -7.86 -20.21
N GLY A 333 -5.91 -7.50 -19.03
CA GLY A 333 -6.56 -7.82 -17.76
C GLY A 333 -7.96 -7.20 -17.63
N ALA A 334 -8.09 -5.91 -17.95
CA ALA A 334 -9.39 -5.23 -17.89
C ALA A 334 -10.39 -5.76 -18.94
N LEU A 335 -9.92 -6.05 -20.16
CA LEU A 335 -10.75 -6.68 -21.19
C LEU A 335 -11.26 -8.05 -20.72
N LYS A 336 -10.42 -8.84 -20.04
CA LYS A 336 -10.84 -10.14 -19.53
C LYS A 336 -11.93 -10.05 -18.45
N ILE A 337 -11.91 -9.01 -17.61
CA ILE A 337 -13.00 -8.73 -16.66
C ILE A 337 -14.30 -8.48 -17.42
N ASN A 338 -14.27 -7.63 -18.44
CA ASN A 338 -15.43 -7.36 -19.27
C ASN A 338 -15.94 -8.64 -19.94
N ASP A 339 -15.06 -9.45 -20.51
CA ASP A 339 -15.43 -10.72 -21.13
C ASP A 339 -16.16 -11.63 -20.13
N VAL A 340 -15.59 -11.86 -18.94
CA VAL A 340 -16.18 -12.74 -17.92
C VAL A 340 -17.52 -12.18 -17.43
N PHE A 341 -17.58 -10.88 -17.16
CA PHE A 341 -18.77 -10.22 -16.66
C PHE A 341 -19.92 -10.26 -17.68
N TRP A 342 -19.68 -9.81 -18.92
CA TRP A 342 -20.71 -9.71 -19.93
C TRP A 342 -21.13 -11.09 -20.45
N THR A 343 -20.20 -12.05 -20.52
CA THR A 343 -20.56 -13.45 -20.77
C THR A 343 -21.51 -13.96 -19.69
N ALA A 344 -21.21 -13.73 -18.39
CA ALA A 344 -22.09 -14.15 -17.30
C ALA A 344 -23.44 -13.42 -17.32
N PHE A 345 -23.48 -12.14 -17.66
CA PHE A 345 -24.71 -11.34 -17.75
C PHE A 345 -25.62 -11.80 -18.89
N LEU A 346 -25.04 -12.07 -20.07
CA LEU A 346 -25.76 -12.44 -21.29
C LEU A 346 -26.03 -13.95 -21.41
N ALA A 347 -25.33 -14.80 -20.66
CA ALA A 347 -25.57 -16.25 -20.62
C ALA A 347 -27.03 -16.59 -20.25
N ASP A 348 -27.50 -17.78 -20.61
CA ASP A 348 -28.80 -18.33 -20.20
C ASP A 348 -29.98 -17.32 -20.17
N PRO A 349 -30.23 -16.57 -21.25
CA PRO A 349 -31.30 -15.57 -21.24
C PRO A 349 -32.66 -16.22 -20.99
N SER A 350 -32.88 -17.45 -21.46
CA SER A 350 -34.14 -18.18 -21.31
C SER A 350 -34.41 -18.76 -19.92
N THR A 351 -33.45 -18.75 -18.98
CA THR A 351 -33.66 -19.26 -17.61
C THR A 351 -33.71 -18.14 -16.59
N PHE A 352 -32.90 -17.10 -16.80
CA PHE A 352 -32.84 -15.94 -15.92
C PHE A 352 -33.84 -14.87 -16.32
N TRP A 353 -33.90 -14.49 -17.60
CA TRP A 353 -34.81 -13.48 -18.13
C TRP A 353 -36.06 -14.17 -18.69
N THR A 354 -37.09 -14.30 -17.87
CA THR A 354 -38.32 -15.01 -18.25
C THR A 354 -39.58 -14.28 -17.84
N ALA A 355 -40.63 -14.42 -18.63
CA ALA A 355 -41.95 -13.90 -18.28
C ALA A 355 -42.46 -14.53 -16.97
N GLY A 356 -42.17 -15.81 -16.72
CA GLY A 356 -42.52 -16.51 -15.48
C GLY A 356 -41.87 -15.94 -14.22
N ARG A 357 -40.68 -15.35 -14.34
CA ARG A 357 -40.00 -14.60 -13.27
C ARG A 357 -40.41 -13.13 -13.21
N GLY A 358 -41.26 -12.66 -14.13
CA GLY A 358 -41.70 -11.27 -14.22
C GLY A 358 -40.54 -10.30 -14.50
N ASN A 359 -39.48 -10.75 -15.16
CA ASN A 359 -38.29 -9.94 -15.46
C ASN A 359 -37.92 -9.93 -16.95
N TYR A 360 -38.82 -10.38 -17.82
CA TYR A 360 -38.66 -10.31 -19.27
C TYR A 360 -39.99 -10.00 -19.94
N ASP A 361 -39.95 -9.17 -20.96
CA ASP A 361 -41.06 -8.89 -21.86
C ASP A 361 -40.57 -8.85 -23.32
N ASP A 362 -41.29 -9.56 -24.18
CA ASP A 362 -41.07 -9.72 -25.62
C ASP A 362 -42.24 -9.24 -26.47
N GLY A 363 -43.20 -8.51 -25.87
CA GLY A 363 -44.32 -7.91 -26.57
C GLY A 363 -43.91 -6.83 -27.58
N THR A 364 -44.91 -6.40 -28.37
CA THR A 364 -44.76 -5.38 -29.43
C THR A 364 -44.47 -3.97 -28.89
N ASP A 365 -44.76 -3.74 -27.61
CA ASP A 365 -44.58 -2.43 -26.95
C ASP A 365 -43.19 -2.29 -26.29
N THR A 366 -42.25 -3.20 -26.60
CA THR A 366 -40.93 -3.26 -25.95
C THR A 366 -39.87 -2.38 -26.62
N ALA A 367 -40.19 -1.75 -27.76
CA ALA A 367 -39.30 -0.82 -28.46
C ALA A 367 -38.86 0.35 -27.54
N PHE A 368 -37.57 0.70 -27.58
CA PHE A 368 -37.02 1.74 -26.72
C PHE A 368 -37.62 3.12 -27.03
N GLY A 369 -38.21 3.75 -26.01
CA GLY A 369 -38.84 5.07 -26.13
C GLY A 369 -39.81 5.35 -24.99
N HIS A 370 -40.57 6.44 -25.10
CA HIS A 370 -41.56 6.83 -24.08
C HIS A 370 -42.58 5.72 -23.79
N ALA A 371 -43.13 5.10 -24.84
CA ALA A 371 -44.12 4.02 -24.70
C ALA A 371 -43.52 2.79 -24.00
N GLY A 372 -42.37 2.29 -24.47
CA GLY A 372 -41.70 1.13 -23.87
C GLY A 372 -41.26 1.35 -22.42
N LEU A 373 -40.80 2.56 -22.07
CA LEU A 373 -40.48 2.89 -20.67
C LEU A 373 -41.72 2.96 -19.78
N THR A 374 -42.86 3.41 -20.33
CA THR A 374 -44.13 3.41 -19.61
C THR A 374 -44.59 1.97 -19.34
N ALA A 375 -44.54 1.11 -20.37
CA ALA A 375 -44.86 -0.31 -20.23
C ALA A 375 -43.93 -1.02 -19.21
N ALA A 376 -42.62 -0.78 -19.31
CA ALA A 376 -41.64 -1.36 -18.39
C ALA A 376 -41.86 -0.93 -16.94
N MET A 377 -42.28 0.32 -16.69
CA MET A 377 -42.63 0.77 -15.34
C MET A 377 -43.86 0.10 -14.76
N ILE A 378 -44.87 -0.21 -15.60
CA ILE A 378 -46.05 -0.97 -15.19
C ILE A 378 -45.65 -2.39 -14.78
N ILE A 379 -44.81 -3.05 -15.58
CA ILE A 379 -44.28 -4.38 -15.28
C ILE A 379 -43.47 -4.34 -13.98
N TRP A 380 -42.62 -3.33 -13.80
CA TRP A 380 -41.85 -3.16 -12.58
C TRP A 380 -42.74 -2.98 -11.35
N ALA A 381 -43.77 -2.14 -11.43
CA ALA A 381 -44.73 -1.92 -10.34
C ALA A 381 -45.60 -3.17 -10.03
N ALA A 382 -45.71 -4.09 -10.98
CA ALA A 382 -46.39 -5.37 -10.78
C ALA A 382 -45.54 -6.38 -10.01
N LYS A 383 -44.21 -6.23 -9.95
CA LYS A 383 -43.31 -7.15 -9.25
C LYS A 383 -43.68 -7.29 -7.77
N THR A 384 -43.68 -8.53 -7.30
CA THR A 384 -43.96 -8.91 -5.92
C THR A 384 -42.78 -9.65 -5.31
N ASP A 385 -42.66 -9.52 -4.00
CA ASP A 385 -41.78 -10.32 -3.16
C ASP A 385 -42.39 -11.73 -2.95
N PRO A 386 -41.61 -12.77 -2.59
CA PRO A 386 -42.12 -14.11 -2.33
C PRO A 386 -43.22 -14.18 -1.27
N ALA A 387 -43.30 -13.18 -0.38
CA ALA A 387 -44.41 -13.01 0.56
C ALA A 387 -45.72 -12.48 -0.09
N GLY A 388 -45.76 -12.28 -1.41
CA GLY A 388 -46.92 -11.74 -2.14
C GLY A 388 -47.12 -10.22 -2.01
N LYS A 389 -46.23 -9.53 -1.29
CA LYS A 389 -46.25 -8.07 -1.14
C LYS A 389 -45.52 -7.39 -2.30
N LYS A 390 -45.76 -6.10 -2.51
CA LYS A 390 -45.02 -5.33 -3.52
C LYS A 390 -43.53 -5.29 -3.17
N LEU A 391 -42.67 -5.45 -4.18
CA LEU A 391 -41.21 -5.48 -4.00
C LEU A 391 -40.66 -4.19 -3.36
N GLY A 392 -41.33 -3.06 -3.53
CA GLY A 392 -40.94 -1.77 -2.93
C GLY A 392 -39.69 -1.11 -3.53
N SER A 393 -38.87 -1.86 -4.28
CA SER A 393 -37.71 -1.34 -5.01
C SER A 393 -38.11 -0.63 -6.30
N LYS A 394 -37.36 0.43 -6.66
CA LYS A 394 -37.55 1.20 -7.90
C LYS A 394 -36.38 0.96 -8.84
N PRO A 395 -36.59 1.01 -10.17
CA PRO A 395 -35.48 0.94 -11.11
C PRO A 395 -34.65 2.22 -11.00
N ALA A 396 -33.34 2.07 -10.94
CA ALA A 396 -32.38 3.16 -10.76
C ALA A 396 -31.46 3.33 -11.98
N ILE A 397 -31.18 2.24 -12.69
CA ILE A 397 -30.24 2.22 -13.81
C ILE A 397 -30.96 1.80 -15.08
N LEU A 398 -30.74 2.55 -16.15
CA LEU A 398 -31.13 2.21 -17.51
C LEU A 398 -29.87 1.76 -18.24
N LEU A 399 -29.79 0.45 -18.51
CA LEU A 399 -28.69 -0.17 -19.25
C LEU A 399 -29.11 -0.37 -20.71
N VAL A 400 -28.37 0.24 -21.64
CA VAL A 400 -28.70 0.26 -23.06
C VAL A 400 -27.50 -0.12 -23.95
N PRO A 401 -27.76 -0.75 -25.11
CA PRO A 401 -26.73 -0.95 -26.13
C PRO A 401 -26.40 0.37 -26.84
N PRO A 402 -25.27 0.46 -27.58
CA PRO A 402 -24.83 1.70 -28.22
C PRO A 402 -25.85 2.34 -29.16
N ALA A 403 -26.72 1.53 -29.80
CA ALA A 403 -27.77 2.03 -30.69
C ALA A 403 -28.81 2.91 -29.96
N HIS A 404 -28.99 2.73 -28.65
CA HIS A 404 -29.93 3.47 -27.83
C HIS A 404 -29.29 4.53 -26.94
N ASP A 405 -27.97 4.72 -27.03
CA ASP A 405 -27.22 5.68 -26.20
C ASP A 405 -27.69 7.13 -26.40
N ILE A 406 -27.73 7.60 -27.65
CA ILE A 406 -28.19 8.96 -27.98
C ILE A 406 -29.68 9.14 -27.67
N PRO A 407 -30.59 8.22 -28.08
CA PRO A 407 -32.00 8.29 -27.67
C PRO A 407 -32.20 8.34 -26.15
N ALA A 408 -31.48 7.51 -25.38
CA ALA A 408 -31.56 7.49 -23.93
C ALA A 408 -31.04 8.80 -23.32
N TRP A 409 -29.91 9.31 -23.82
CA TRP A 409 -29.34 10.57 -23.37
C TRP A 409 -30.29 11.74 -23.58
N ARG A 410 -30.93 11.80 -24.76
CA ARG A 410 -31.95 12.80 -25.06
C ARG A 410 -33.12 12.70 -24.09
N LEU A 411 -33.59 11.49 -23.80
CA LEU A 411 -34.73 11.28 -22.91
C LEU A 411 -34.42 11.52 -21.43
N MET A 412 -33.18 11.31 -20.98
CA MET A 412 -32.80 11.58 -19.58
C MET A 412 -32.43 13.03 -19.32
N ASN A 413 -31.94 13.77 -20.33
CA ASN A 413 -31.43 15.14 -20.16
C ASN A 413 -32.34 16.25 -20.70
N SER A 414 -33.27 15.94 -21.62
CA SER A 414 -34.19 16.96 -22.13
C SER A 414 -35.18 17.40 -21.05
N GLU A 415 -35.42 18.71 -20.93
CA GLU A 415 -36.42 19.27 -20.01
C GLU A 415 -37.85 19.13 -20.56
N PHE A 416 -37.98 19.12 -21.89
CA PHE A 416 -39.26 19.05 -22.60
C PHE A 416 -39.28 17.87 -23.57
N PHE A 417 -40.44 17.25 -23.71
CA PHE A 417 -40.72 16.20 -24.69
C PHE A 417 -41.72 16.75 -25.70
N GLY A 418 -41.35 16.77 -26.98
CA GLY A 418 -42.21 17.26 -28.05
C GLY A 418 -42.93 16.11 -28.74
N THR A 419 -44.23 15.98 -28.50
CA THR A 419 -45.15 15.39 -29.48
C THR A 419 -45.63 16.50 -30.40
N THR A 420 -45.53 16.27 -31.70
CA THR A 420 -45.81 17.19 -32.81
C THR A 420 -46.86 18.27 -32.49
N GLY A 421 -46.44 19.55 -32.43
CA GLY A 421 -47.33 20.70 -32.70
C GLY A 421 -47.81 21.59 -31.54
N THR A 422 -47.39 21.43 -30.28
CA THR A 422 -47.71 22.39 -29.21
C THR A 422 -46.60 22.41 -28.16
N ASP A 423 -46.47 23.51 -27.40
CA ASP A 423 -45.42 23.73 -26.39
C ASP A 423 -45.13 22.46 -25.59
N GLY A 424 -43.86 22.01 -25.63
CA GLY A 424 -43.48 20.66 -25.20
C GLY A 424 -43.93 20.36 -23.77
N GLU A 425 -44.48 19.16 -23.57
CA GLU A 425 -44.81 18.68 -22.23
C GLU A 425 -43.51 18.53 -21.41
N LYS A 426 -43.60 18.78 -20.10
CA LYS A 426 -42.45 18.53 -19.21
C LYS A 426 -42.08 17.05 -19.28
N ASN A 427 -40.79 16.78 -19.48
CA ASN A 427 -40.32 15.42 -19.61
C ASN A 427 -40.43 14.66 -18.26
N PRO A 428 -41.26 13.61 -18.15
CA PRO A 428 -41.41 12.85 -16.91
C PRO A 428 -40.22 11.91 -16.62
N TRP A 429 -39.31 11.74 -17.58
CA TRP A 429 -38.14 10.85 -17.50
C TRP A 429 -36.85 11.61 -17.17
N ALA A 430 -36.89 12.95 -17.13
CA ALA A 430 -35.72 13.77 -16.87
C ALA A 430 -35.04 13.35 -15.55
N ARG A 431 -33.75 12.96 -15.64
CA ARG A 431 -32.89 12.50 -14.54
C ARG A 431 -33.47 11.35 -13.70
N LYS A 432 -34.41 10.57 -14.25
CA LYS A 432 -35.08 9.50 -13.51
C LYS A 432 -34.19 8.26 -13.33
N PHE A 433 -33.36 7.97 -14.33
CA PHE A 433 -32.46 6.82 -14.34
C PHE A 433 -31.01 7.28 -14.57
N LYS A 434 -30.06 6.55 -13.99
CA LYS A 434 -28.67 6.62 -14.41
C LYS A 434 -28.54 5.84 -15.72
N GLN A 435 -28.18 6.53 -16.81
CA GLN A 435 -27.88 5.87 -18.08
C GLN A 435 -26.52 5.20 -18.00
N VAL A 436 -26.47 3.93 -18.39
CA VAL A 436 -25.24 3.16 -18.55
C VAL A 436 -25.27 2.51 -19.92
N THR A 437 -24.19 2.69 -20.68
CA THR A 437 -24.04 2.14 -22.01
C THR A 437 -22.81 1.25 -22.03
N SER A 438 -22.92 0.11 -22.72
CA SER A 438 -21.82 -0.83 -22.88
C SER A 438 -21.79 -1.38 -24.30
N GLU A 439 -20.59 -1.39 -24.91
CA GLU A 439 -20.40 -1.94 -26.26
C GLU A 439 -20.64 -3.45 -26.32
N TYR A 440 -20.41 -4.15 -25.20
CA TYR A 440 -20.48 -5.60 -25.08
C TYR A 440 -21.91 -6.16 -25.19
N LEU A 441 -22.94 -5.34 -24.98
CA LEU A 441 -24.34 -5.78 -25.13
C LEU A 441 -24.71 -6.15 -26.57
N ASN A 442 -24.00 -5.57 -27.55
CA ASN A 442 -24.19 -5.81 -28.97
C ASN A 442 -23.10 -6.73 -29.57
N ASP A 443 -22.16 -7.21 -28.76
CA ASP A 443 -21.05 -8.03 -29.25
C ASP A 443 -21.48 -9.49 -29.44
N SER A 444 -21.44 -9.96 -30.69
CA SER A 444 -21.78 -11.35 -31.02
C SER A 444 -20.80 -12.38 -30.45
N ASN A 445 -19.58 -11.96 -30.08
CA ASN A 445 -18.57 -12.84 -29.48
C ASN A 445 -18.89 -13.20 -28.02
N MET A 446 -19.79 -12.48 -27.35
CA MET A 446 -20.15 -12.67 -25.93
C MET A 446 -21.17 -13.81 -25.69
N GLY A 447 -21.66 -14.47 -26.75
CA GLY A 447 -22.58 -15.61 -26.65
C GLY A 447 -24.06 -15.24 -26.43
N GLY A 448 -24.90 -16.27 -26.21
CA GLY A 448 -26.31 -16.41 -26.62
C GLY A 448 -27.40 -15.43 -26.15
N GLY A 449 -27.07 -14.21 -25.69
CA GLY A 449 -28.04 -13.18 -25.27
C GLY A 449 -27.81 -11.78 -25.82
N TYR A 450 -26.81 -11.57 -26.70
CA TYR A 450 -26.48 -10.26 -27.29
C TYR A 450 -27.65 -9.72 -28.13
N SER A 451 -27.84 -8.40 -28.11
CA SER A 451 -28.83 -7.71 -28.95
C SER A 451 -28.51 -6.23 -29.07
N ALA A 452 -28.63 -5.71 -30.29
CA ALA A 452 -28.49 -4.28 -30.58
C ALA A 452 -29.68 -3.44 -30.04
N LEU A 453 -30.81 -4.08 -29.73
CA LEU A 453 -32.07 -3.42 -29.42
C LEU A 453 -32.57 -3.71 -28.00
N ALA A 454 -32.22 -4.86 -27.44
CA ALA A 454 -32.66 -5.22 -26.09
C ALA A 454 -32.06 -4.26 -25.06
N TRP A 455 -32.90 -3.77 -24.16
CA TRP A 455 -32.52 -2.82 -23.11
C TRP A 455 -33.03 -3.30 -21.75
N TYR A 456 -32.42 -2.77 -20.69
CA TYR A 456 -32.61 -3.29 -19.33
C TYR A 456 -32.89 -2.15 -18.34
N LEU A 457 -33.84 -2.39 -17.44
CA LEU A 457 -33.97 -1.62 -16.20
C LEU A 457 -33.42 -2.46 -15.06
N LEU A 458 -32.55 -1.83 -14.26
CA LEU A 458 -31.93 -2.47 -13.11
C LEU A 458 -32.21 -1.65 -11.85
N ALA A 459 -32.39 -2.35 -10.73
CA ALA A 459 -32.44 -1.76 -9.40
C ALA A 459 -31.06 -1.24 -9.02
N ASN A 460 -30.99 -0.50 -7.91
CA ASN A 460 -29.69 -0.16 -7.33
C ASN A 460 -28.98 -1.47 -6.91
N PRO A 461 -27.72 -1.72 -7.33
CA PRO A 461 -27.00 -2.93 -6.95
C PRO A 461 -26.79 -3.10 -5.44
N GLN A 462 -26.89 -2.03 -4.65
CA GLN A 462 -26.83 -2.09 -3.19
C GLN A 462 -28.12 -2.60 -2.54
N ASP A 463 -29.24 -2.54 -3.25
CA ASP A 463 -30.56 -2.98 -2.77
C ASP A 463 -30.87 -4.39 -3.28
N LEU A 464 -30.91 -4.56 -4.60
CA LEU A 464 -31.19 -5.84 -5.27
C LEU A 464 -30.20 -6.05 -6.43
N PRO A 465 -29.01 -6.62 -6.16
CA PRO A 465 -28.00 -6.84 -7.20
C PRO A 465 -28.44 -7.94 -8.17
N VAL A 466 -28.62 -7.57 -9.44
CA VAL A 466 -28.92 -8.53 -10.51
C VAL A 466 -27.73 -9.43 -10.81
N ILE A 467 -26.53 -8.89 -10.66
CA ILE A 467 -25.26 -9.58 -10.91
C ILE A 467 -24.22 -9.12 -9.91
N GLU A 468 -23.35 -10.04 -9.53
CA GLU A 468 -22.29 -9.80 -8.56
C GLU A 468 -20.94 -10.20 -9.15
N MET A 469 -19.96 -9.32 -8.97
CA MET A 469 -18.54 -9.58 -9.21
C MET A 469 -17.87 -9.94 -7.90
N CYS A 470 -17.17 -11.07 -7.87
CA CYS A 470 -16.32 -11.44 -6.76
C CYS A 470 -14.84 -11.20 -7.10
N PHE A 471 -14.08 -10.71 -6.12
CA PHE A 471 -12.63 -10.55 -6.21
C PHE A 471 -11.98 -11.19 -4.99
N LEU A 472 -10.90 -11.95 -5.21
CA LEU A 472 -10.15 -12.55 -4.12
C LEU A 472 -9.52 -11.44 -3.25
N ASP A 473 -9.74 -11.52 -1.94
CA ASP A 473 -9.28 -10.54 -0.94
C ASP A 473 -9.70 -9.08 -1.23
N GLY A 474 -10.73 -8.89 -2.06
CA GLY A 474 -11.15 -7.56 -2.52
C GLY A 474 -10.16 -6.87 -3.48
N GLN A 475 -9.20 -7.61 -4.06
CA GLN A 475 -8.23 -7.06 -5.01
C GLN A 475 -8.89 -6.82 -6.38
N GLU A 476 -9.37 -5.60 -6.61
CA GLU A 476 -9.94 -5.20 -7.91
C GLU A 476 -8.88 -4.91 -8.98
N MET A 477 -7.60 -4.85 -8.61
CA MET A 477 -6.49 -4.56 -9.52
C MET A 477 -5.65 -5.81 -9.76
N PRO A 478 -5.14 -6.01 -10.99
CA PRO A 478 -4.20 -7.09 -11.28
C PRO A 478 -2.88 -6.87 -10.55
N THR A 479 -2.23 -7.98 -10.18
CA THR A 479 -0.89 -7.98 -9.59
C THR A 479 0.14 -8.35 -10.64
N VAL A 480 1.31 -7.68 -10.64
CA VAL A 480 2.45 -8.01 -11.51
C VAL A 480 3.68 -8.31 -10.69
N GLU A 481 4.35 -9.40 -11.06
CA GLU A 481 5.67 -9.79 -10.54
C GLU A 481 6.63 -10.04 -11.69
N SER A 482 7.91 -9.70 -11.48
CA SER A 482 8.98 -10.25 -12.29
C SER A 482 9.25 -11.71 -11.93
N VAL A 483 9.35 -12.56 -12.93
CA VAL A 483 9.68 -13.99 -12.77
C VAL A 483 10.91 -14.29 -13.61
N GLU A 484 11.79 -15.15 -13.10
CA GLU A 484 12.91 -15.67 -13.88
C GLU A 484 12.38 -16.51 -15.04
N MET A 485 13.01 -16.37 -16.21
CA MET A 485 12.69 -17.22 -17.36
C MET A 485 13.31 -18.60 -17.16
N ASP A 486 12.63 -19.64 -17.68
CA ASP A 486 13.18 -20.98 -17.74
C ASP A 486 14.55 -20.98 -18.45
N ALA A 487 15.43 -21.93 -18.09
CA ALA A 487 16.81 -22.02 -18.58
C ALA A 487 16.94 -22.01 -20.12
N ASP A 488 15.88 -22.39 -20.84
CA ASP A 488 15.82 -22.45 -22.29
C ASP A 488 15.61 -21.08 -22.97
N ARG A 489 15.28 -20.03 -22.21
CA ARG A 489 14.99 -18.68 -22.75
C ARG A 489 15.81 -17.61 -22.05
N LEU A 490 16.43 -16.74 -22.86
CA LEU A 490 17.24 -15.62 -22.37
C LEU A 490 16.39 -14.33 -22.34
N GLY A 491 16.23 -13.73 -21.16
CA GLY A 491 15.48 -12.48 -21.01
C GLY A 491 14.97 -12.26 -19.60
N MET A 492 13.93 -11.44 -19.46
CA MET A 492 13.14 -11.33 -18.21
C MET A 492 11.68 -11.64 -18.51
N ALA A 493 10.95 -12.22 -17.55
CA ALA A 493 9.51 -12.39 -17.67
C ALA A 493 8.77 -11.52 -16.64
N LEU A 494 7.63 -10.99 -17.04
CA LEU A 494 6.64 -10.39 -16.16
C LEU A 494 5.41 -11.29 -16.16
N ARG A 495 4.98 -11.71 -14.98
CA ARG A 495 3.74 -12.44 -14.78
C ARG A 495 2.71 -11.47 -14.22
N ALA A 496 1.59 -11.31 -14.91
CA ALA A 496 0.42 -10.61 -14.38
C ALA A 496 -0.71 -11.61 -14.15
N TRP A 497 -1.40 -11.50 -13.02
CA TRP A 497 -2.59 -12.28 -12.74
C TRP A 497 -3.62 -11.46 -11.97
N HIS A 498 -4.86 -11.92 -12.02
CA HIS A 498 -6.00 -11.33 -11.35
C HIS A 498 -7.05 -12.40 -11.09
N ASP A 499 -7.57 -12.41 -9.86
CA ASP A 499 -8.50 -13.43 -9.36
C ASP A 499 -9.90 -12.82 -9.22
N PHE A 500 -10.82 -13.23 -10.09
CA PHE A 500 -12.18 -12.70 -10.10
C PHE A 500 -13.19 -13.66 -10.71
N GLY A 501 -14.48 -13.38 -10.51
CA GLY A 501 -15.58 -14.11 -11.13
C GLY A 501 -16.88 -13.33 -11.13
N ALA A 502 -17.81 -13.72 -11.99
CA ALA A 502 -19.08 -13.04 -12.17
C ALA A 502 -20.24 -14.03 -12.18
N ARG A 503 -21.31 -13.73 -11.46
CA ARG A 503 -22.53 -14.55 -11.51
C ARG A 503 -23.79 -13.74 -11.24
N LYS A 504 -24.85 -14.06 -11.97
CA LYS A 504 -26.18 -13.47 -11.75
C LYS A 504 -26.73 -13.91 -10.39
N GLN A 505 -27.38 -12.98 -9.72
CA GLN A 505 -27.95 -13.13 -8.39
C GLN A 505 -29.46 -12.86 -8.48
N GLU A 506 -29.92 -11.74 -7.94
CA GLU A 506 -31.33 -11.46 -7.72
C GLU A 506 -32.07 -11.08 -9.02
N TYR A 507 -32.89 -12.01 -9.53
CA TYR A 507 -33.62 -11.80 -10.78
C TYR A 507 -34.73 -10.74 -10.66
N ARG A 508 -35.24 -10.48 -9.46
CA ARG A 508 -36.29 -9.47 -9.21
C ARG A 508 -35.78 -8.05 -9.41
N GLY A 509 -34.48 -7.81 -9.19
CA GLY A 509 -33.82 -6.53 -9.35
C GLY A 509 -33.60 -6.10 -10.82
N GLY A 510 -34.05 -6.90 -11.79
CA GLY A 510 -33.89 -6.60 -13.21
C GLY A 510 -35.17 -6.74 -14.01
N LEU A 511 -35.21 -6.06 -15.16
CA LEU A 511 -36.21 -6.24 -16.20
C LEU A 511 -35.54 -6.08 -17.57
N LYS A 512 -35.61 -7.10 -18.41
CA LYS A 512 -35.14 -7.10 -19.80
C LYS A 512 -36.32 -6.89 -20.75
N LEU A 513 -36.17 -5.98 -21.69
CA LEU A 513 -37.13 -5.74 -22.76
C LEU A 513 -36.48 -6.16 -24.08
N LYS A 514 -37.23 -6.86 -24.94
CA LYS A 514 -36.70 -7.35 -26.23
C LYS A 514 -36.26 -6.20 -27.14
N GLY A 515 -36.93 -5.06 -27.09
CA GLY A 515 -36.53 -3.86 -27.86
C GLY A 515 -37.03 -3.87 -29.31
N GLU A 516 -37.81 -4.87 -29.69
CA GLU A 516 -38.40 -5.01 -31.03
C GLU A 516 -39.91 -4.76 -30.95
N ALA A 517 -40.48 -4.19 -32.01
CA ALA A 517 -41.92 -3.98 -32.15
C ALA A 517 -42.61 -5.16 -32.84
#